data_AF-A0A9N9HDI3-F1
#
_entry.id   AF-A0A9N9HDI3-F1
#
_cell.length_a   1.000
_cell.length_b   1.000
_cell.length_c   1.000
_cell.angle_alpha   90.00
_cell.angle_beta   90.00
_cell.angle_gamma   90.00
#
_symmetry.space_group_name_H-M   'P 1'
#
loop_
_entity.id
_entity.type
_entity.pdbx_description
1 polymer ?
#
loop_
_entity_poly.entity_id
_entity_poly.type
_entity_poly.pdbx_seq_one_letter_code
_entity_poly.pdbx_strand_id
1 'polypeptide(L)'
;MTKWSGQYNGNFVLSVGDHEGVSSIYDTKWDKVWKNAYQGRLAKIPWYIVAGNHDWYGNITAQIDYSLNYDSRYFFPSAYFVRESYF
;
A
#
# COMPACT_ATOMS: atom_id res chain seq x y z
N MET A 1 -12.90 6.28 4.15
CA MET A 1 -12.63 5.84 2.76
C MET A 1 -13.69 4.90 2.18
N THR A 2 -14.11 3.84 2.87
CA THR A 2 -15.03 2.82 2.30
C THR A 2 -16.35 3.37 1.75
N LYS A 3 -16.97 4.34 2.44
CA LYS A 3 -18.19 5.02 1.96
C LYS A 3 -17.96 5.74 0.63
N TRP A 4 -16.87 6.51 0.54
CA TRP A 4 -16.52 7.29 -0.65
C TRP A 4 -16.11 6.41 -1.82
N SER A 5 -15.25 5.41 -1.60
CA SER A 5 -14.82 4.52 -2.68
C SER A 5 -16.00 3.71 -3.24
N GLY A 6 -16.94 3.31 -2.39
CA GLY A 6 -18.19 2.66 -2.82
C GLY A 6 -19.09 3.59 -3.63
N GLN A 7 -19.27 4.84 -3.18
CA GLN A 7 -20.14 5.82 -3.85
C GLN A 7 -19.61 6.27 -5.21
N TYR A 8 -18.30 6.50 -5.34
CA TYR A 8 -17.70 7.09 -6.53
C TYR A 8 -16.94 6.08 -7.40
N ASN A 9 -16.99 4.79 -7.06
CA ASN A 9 -16.40 3.70 -7.84
C ASN A 9 -14.91 3.92 -8.22
N GLY A 10 -14.11 4.50 -7.31
CA GLY A 10 -12.70 4.78 -7.59
C GLY A 10 -11.92 3.53 -8.00
N ASN A 11 -11.06 3.65 -9.02
CA ASN A 11 -10.34 2.53 -9.64
C ASN A 11 -9.04 2.15 -8.93
N PHE A 12 -8.44 3.07 -8.16
CA PHE A 12 -7.21 2.86 -7.40
C PHE A 12 -7.12 3.83 -6.22
N VAL A 13 -6.10 3.65 -5.37
CA VAL A 13 -5.72 4.59 -4.31
C VAL A 13 -4.26 5.01 -4.52
N LEU A 14 -3.96 6.30 -4.32
CA LEU A 14 -2.59 6.78 -4.19
C LEU A 14 -2.31 6.98 -2.69
N SER A 15 -1.30 6.27 -2.17
CA SER A 15 -0.82 6.43 -0.79
C SER A 15 0.47 7.23 -0.79
N VAL A 16 0.45 8.36 -0.10
CA VAL A 16 1.47 9.42 -0.20
C VAL A 16 2.55 9.35 0.90
N GLY A 17 2.81 8.15 1.45
CA GLY A 17 3.86 7.91 2.45
C GLY A 17 3.41 7.98 3.91
N ASP A 18 4.42 7.84 4.79
CA ASP A 18 4.33 7.85 6.26
C ASP A 18 3.48 6.71 6.83
N HIS A 19 3.80 5.47 6.45
CA HIS A 19 3.15 4.25 7.00
C HIS A 19 3.77 3.79 8.32
N GLU A 20 4.55 4.66 8.98
CA GLU A 20 5.32 4.40 10.20
C GLU A 20 6.36 3.27 10.05
N GLY A 21 6.75 2.91 8.82
CA GLY A 21 7.71 1.86 8.52
C GLY A 21 7.29 0.46 9.00
N VAL A 22 8.04 -0.54 8.54
CA VAL A 22 7.94 -1.93 9.02
C VAL A 22 9.32 -2.46 9.37
N SER A 23 9.37 -3.45 10.26
CA SER A 23 10.61 -4.13 10.64
C SER A 23 11.02 -5.22 9.63
N SER A 24 10.05 -5.90 9.01
CA SER A 24 10.26 -6.98 8.04
C SER A 24 8.99 -7.28 7.24
N ILE A 25 9.09 -8.20 6.28
CA ILE A 25 7.93 -8.75 5.55
C ILE A 25 6.93 -9.50 6.45
N TYR A 26 7.34 -9.88 7.66
CA TYR A 26 6.50 -10.57 8.66
C TYR A 26 6.00 -9.64 9.77
N ASP A 27 6.18 -8.32 9.62
CA ASP A 27 5.71 -7.36 10.61
C ASP A 27 4.18 -7.43 10.80
N THR A 28 3.74 -7.52 12.05
CA THR A 28 2.30 -7.57 12.40
C THR A 28 1.50 -6.37 11.90
N LYS A 29 2.17 -5.25 11.57
CA LYS A 29 1.55 -4.09 10.92
C LYS A 29 0.85 -4.45 9.61
N TRP A 30 1.36 -5.41 8.84
CA TRP A 30 0.70 -5.83 7.59
C TRP A 30 -0.73 -6.33 7.84
N ASP A 31 -0.97 -7.01 8.95
CA ASP A 31 -2.32 -7.44 9.30
C ASP A 31 -3.09 -6.31 10.00
N LYS A 32 -2.48 -5.65 10.98
CA LYS A 32 -3.17 -4.67 11.84
C LYS A 32 -3.60 -3.40 11.12
N VAL A 33 -2.69 -2.78 10.36
CA VAL A 33 -2.90 -1.45 9.77
C VAL A 33 -3.10 -1.48 8.25
N TRP A 34 -2.81 -2.60 7.60
CA TRP A 34 -3.03 -2.76 6.15
C TRP A 34 -4.24 -3.65 5.85
N LYS A 35 -4.14 -4.97 6.03
CA LYS A 35 -5.20 -5.92 5.61
C LYS A 35 -6.51 -5.71 6.38
N ASN A 36 -6.44 -5.64 7.71
CA ASN A 36 -7.65 -5.55 8.53
C ASN A 36 -8.27 -4.14 8.50
N ALA A 37 -7.51 -3.10 8.19
CA ALA A 37 -8.01 -1.73 8.09
C ALA A 37 -8.73 -1.47 6.76
N TYR A 38 -8.24 -2.01 5.64
CA TYR A 38 -8.73 -1.70 4.30
C TYR A 38 -9.48 -2.89 3.67
N GLN A 39 -10.76 -2.98 3.99
CA GLN A 39 -11.65 -4.07 3.57
C GLN A 39 -12.63 -3.66 2.44
N GLY A 40 -13.44 -4.62 1.99
CA GLY A 40 -14.50 -4.38 1.00
C GLY A 40 -13.91 -3.95 -0.35
N ARG A 41 -14.44 -2.86 -0.94
CA ARG A 41 -13.91 -2.34 -2.22
C ARG A 41 -12.43 -1.98 -2.14
N LEU A 42 -11.96 -1.47 -1.00
CA LEU A 42 -10.56 -1.06 -0.83
C LEU A 42 -9.58 -2.24 -0.83
N ALA A 43 -10.08 -3.46 -0.58
CA ALA A 43 -9.33 -4.70 -0.72
C ALA A 43 -9.30 -5.23 -2.17
N LYS A 44 -10.05 -4.62 -3.09
CA LYS A 44 -10.20 -5.08 -4.49
C LYS A 44 -9.56 -4.17 -5.53
N ILE A 45 -9.07 -3.00 -5.12
CA ILE A 45 -8.44 -2.02 -6.03
C ILE A 45 -6.97 -1.85 -5.65
N PRO A 46 -6.08 -1.60 -6.62
CA PRO A 46 -4.66 -1.40 -6.34
C PRO A 46 -4.43 -0.11 -5.56
N TRP A 47 -3.40 -0.15 -4.71
CA TRP A 47 -2.86 1.01 -4.02
C TRP A 47 -1.46 1.25 -4.55
N TYR A 48 -1.24 2.41 -5.16
CA TYR A 48 0.08 2.86 -5.58
C TYR A 48 0.71 3.64 -4.44
N ILE A 49 1.89 3.19 -4.01
CA ILE A 49 2.46 3.62 -2.73
C ILE A 49 3.82 4.24 -2.96
N VAL A 50 4.07 5.35 -2.29
CA VAL A 50 5.41 5.93 -2.15
C VAL A 50 5.79 5.95 -0.66
N ALA A 51 7.08 5.87 -0.35
CA ALA A 51 7.57 5.98 1.02
C ALA A 51 7.61 7.45 1.49
N GLY A 52 7.17 7.69 2.73
CA GLY A 52 7.38 8.95 3.45
C GLY A 52 8.60 8.88 4.37
N ASN A 53 8.91 9.95 5.10
CA ASN A 53 10.09 9.99 5.97
C ASN A 53 10.04 8.96 7.10
N HIS A 54 8.86 8.64 7.65
CA HIS A 54 8.77 7.62 8.69
C HIS A 54 9.01 6.20 8.18
N ASP A 55 8.75 5.94 6.90
CA ASP A 55 9.06 4.64 6.29
C ASP A 55 10.56 4.43 6.17
N TRP A 56 11.30 5.50 5.85
CA TRP A 56 12.76 5.50 5.79
C TRP A 56 13.43 5.28 7.15
N TYR A 57 12.75 5.54 8.26
CA TYR A 57 13.24 5.18 9.59
C TYR A 57 13.10 3.67 9.88
N GLY A 58 12.31 2.96 9.08
CA GLY A 58 12.15 1.51 9.13
C GLY A 58 12.87 0.79 7.99
N ASN A 59 12.34 -0.37 7.60
CA ASN A 59 12.86 -1.19 6.52
C ASN A 59 12.01 -1.03 5.26
N ILE A 60 12.37 -0.05 4.42
CA ILE A 60 11.66 0.19 3.14
C ILE A 60 11.80 -1.01 2.21
N THR A 61 12.96 -1.68 2.21
CA THR A 61 13.18 -2.86 1.38
C THR A 61 12.15 -3.94 1.71
N ALA A 62 11.78 -4.11 2.98
CA ALA A 62 10.70 -5.02 3.35
C ALA A 62 9.32 -4.59 2.84
N GLN A 63 9.04 -3.29 2.71
CA GLN A 63 7.79 -2.83 2.07
C GLN A 63 7.78 -3.14 0.56
N ILE A 64 8.93 -2.97 -0.11
CA ILE A 64 9.11 -3.32 -1.52
C ILE A 64 8.99 -4.84 -1.70
N ASP A 65 9.69 -5.63 -0.88
CA ASP A 65 9.64 -7.09 -0.95
C ASP A 65 8.23 -7.63 -0.67
N TYR A 66 7.52 -7.03 0.28
CA TYR A 66 6.13 -7.37 0.55
C TYR A 66 5.23 -7.08 -0.66
N SER A 67 5.44 -5.93 -1.32
CA SER A 67 4.73 -5.58 -2.56
C SER A 67 4.93 -6.63 -3.66
N LEU A 68 6.18 -7.03 -3.89
CA LEU A 68 6.56 -7.89 -5.00
C LEU A 68 6.13 -9.35 -4.78
N ASN A 69 6.09 -9.80 -3.52
CA ASN A 69 5.99 -11.23 -3.20
C ASN A 69 4.75 -11.65 -2.42
N TYR A 70 4.04 -10.73 -1.75
CA TYR A 70 2.97 -11.08 -0.79
C TYR A 70 1.61 -10.48 -1.11
N ASP A 71 1.53 -9.20 -1.46
CA ASP A 71 0.25 -8.55 -1.76
C ASP A 71 0.41 -7.53 -2.89
N SER A 72 0.07 -7.93 -4.12
CA SER A 72 0.14 -7.09 -5.32
C SER A 72 -0.78 -5.86 -5.26
N ARG A 73 -1.71 -5.81 -4.31
CA ARG A 73 -2.53 -4.63 -4.02
C ARG A 73 -1.72 -3.52 -3.37
N TYR A 74 -0.75 -3.85 -2.53
CA TYR A 74 0.21 -2.90 -1.96
C TYR A 74 1.30 -2.69 -3.02
N PHE A 75 1.04 -1.90 -4.06
CA PHE A 75 1.95 -1.73 -5.20
C PHE A 75 3.04 -0.70 -4.89
N PHE A 76 4.24 -1.19 -4.63
CA PHE A 76 5.45 -0.44 -4.32
C PHE A 76 6.69 -1.19 -4.86
N PRO A 77 6.89 -1.21 -6.19
CA PRO A 77 7.91 -2.07 -6.82
C PRO A 77 9.36 -1.59 -6.61
N SER A 78 9.53 -0.32 -6.25
CA SER A 78 10.81 0.34 -6.07
C SER A 78 10.58 1.69 -5.37
N ALA A 79 11.63 2.26 -4.76
CA ALA A 79 11.57 3.54 -4.04
C ALA A 79 10.99 4.70 -4.87
N TYR A 80 11.09 4.61 -6.20
CA TYR A 80 10.45 5.48 -7.17
C TYR A 80 10.05 4.66 -8.40
N PHE A 81 8.92 4.97 -9.02
CA PHE A 81 8.46 4.31 -10.24
C PHE A 81 7.53 5.21 -11.06
N VAL A 82 7.35 4.85 -12.32
CA VAL A 82 6.29 5.38 -13.19
C VAL A 82 5.22 4.31 -13.33
N ARG A 83 3.95 4.71 -13.27
CA ARG A 83 2.82 3.82 -13.54
C ARG A 83 1.87 4.48 -14.52
N GLU A 84 1.68 3.80 -15.64
CA GLU A 84 0.57 4.07 -16.55
C GLU A 84 -0.57 3.10 -16.26
N SER A 85 -1.79 3.61 -16.25
CA SER A 85 -3.00 2.83 -16.05
C SER A 85 -4.03 3.30 -17.07
N TYR A 86 -4.59 2.33 -17.79
CA TYR A 86 -5.65 2.55 -18.76
C TYR A 86 -6.95 2.03 -18.11
N PHE A 87 -7.95 2.89 -18.00
CA PHE A 87 -9.23 2.62 -17.35
C PHE A 87 -10.39 3.06 -18.24
#